data_AF-A0A7R9ZNN0-F1
#
_entry.id   AF-A0A7R9ZNN0-F1
#
_cell.length_a   1.000
_cell.length_b   1.000
_cell.length_c   1.000
_cell.angle_alpha   90.00
_cell.angle_beta   90.00
_cell.angle_gamma   90.00
#
_symmetry.space_group_name_H-M   'P 1'
#
loop_
_entity.id
_entity.type
_entity.pdbx_description
1 polymer ?
#
loop_
_entity_poly.entity_id
_entity_poly.type
_entity_poly.pdbx_seq_one_letter_code
_entity_poly.pdbx_strand_id
1 'polypeptide(L)'
;MRAALRHLCQKGAEALKPQKVLSKAAENGFTYKETHVWRRPVVSKRVGKVLRKQALRDGTYGTFDVTTGVGWDPLWDPVLMPNQFKVSRYGRMQPKKKTSRERTREERAQKIEKNLETRLDKMEEYYANKETLKVKDTSFEAKYKQMMRSGARGGPGGA
;
A
#
# COMPACT_ATOMS: atom_id res chain seq x y z
N MET A 1 -3.99 40.84 4.52
CA MET A 1 -3.68 40.47 3.12
C MET A 1 -2.59 41.34 2.48
N ARG A 2 -2.53 42.67 2.75
CA ARG A 2 -1.49 43.56 2.20
C ARG A 2 -0.04 43.09 2.39
N ALA A 3 0.30 42.48 3.53
CA ALA A 3 1.64 41.93 3.75
C ALA A 3 1.98 40.77 2.79
N ALA A 4 1.00 39.90 2.49
CA ALA A 4 1.19 38.81 1.54
C ALA A 4 1.39 39.33 0.12
N LEU A 5 0.65 40.36 -0.29
CA LEU A 5 0.85 41.04 -1.58
C LEU A 5 2.25 41.64 -1.68
N ARG A 6 2.72 42.35 -0.64
CA ARG A 6 4.10 42.88 -0.62
C ARG A 6 5.15 41.79 -0.83
N HIS A 7 5.00 40.64 -0.17
CA HIS A 7 5.93 39.53 -0.36
C HIS A 7 5.82 38.88 -1.76
N LEU A 8 4.63 38.85 -2.36
CA LEU A 8 4.45 38.40 -3.74
C LEU A 8 5.06 39.39 -4.74
N CYS A 9 4.92 40.69 -4.56
CA CYS A 9 5.57 41.70 -5.41
C CYS A 9 7.10 41.57 -5.34
N GLN A 10 7.66 41.33 -4.14
CA GLN A 10 9.11 41.27 -3.94
C GLN A 10 9.74 39.95 -4.41
N LYS A 11 9.08 38.82 -4.16
CA LYS A 11 9.67 37.48 -4.31
C LYS A 11 8.92 36.58 -5.30
N GLY A 12 7.79 37.05 -5.84
CA GLY A 12 6.96 36.30 -6.78
C GLY A 12 6.60 34.91 -6.28
N ALA A 13 6.83 33.91 -7.13
CA ALA A 13 6.54 32.50 -6.86
C ALA A 13 7.29 31.94 -5.64
N GLU A 14 8.45 32.48 -5.27
CA GLU A 14 9.25 31.98 -4.16
C GLU A 14 8.56 32.21 -2.81
N ALA A 15 7.77 33.28 -2.68
CA ALA A 15 7.02 33.55 -1.47
C ALA A 15 6.00 32.44 -1.14
N LEU A 16 5.56 31.68 -2.14
CA LEU A 16 4.58 30.59 -2.02
C LEU A 16 5.24 29.21 -1.83
N LYS A 17 6.56 29.11 -2.04
CA LYS A 17 7.31 27.84 -1.94
C LYS A 17 8.02 27.74 -0.59
N PRO A 18 8.11 26.54 0.01
CA PRO A 18 9.00 26.32 1.14
C PRO A 18 10.45 26.47 0.70
N GLN A 19 11.30 27.03 1.55
CA GLN A 19 12.71 27.27 1.25
C GLN A 19 13.59 26.40 2.16
N LYS A 20 14.60 25.75 1.58
CA LYS A 20 15.63 25.01 2.32
C LYS A 20 16.70 26.00 2.73
N VAL A 21 16.90 26.21 4.03
CA VAL A 21 17.87 27.15 4.59
C VAL A 21 18.90 26.39 5.40
N LEU A 22 20.17 26.79 5.29
CA LEU A 22 21.23 26.31 6.16
C LEU A 22 21.10 26.98 7.53
N SER A 23 20.84 26.20 8.57
CA SER A 23 20.93 26.69 9.94
C SER A 23 22.34 26.46 10.47
N LYS A 24 23.08 27.55 10.66
CA LYS A 24 24.29 27.57 11.45
C LYS A 24 23.88 27.60 12.92
N ALA A 25 24.03 26.48 13.62
CA ALA A 25 23.89 26.47 15.07
C ALA A 25 25.21 27.01 15.65
N ALA A 26 25.25 28.32 15.92
CA ALA A 26 26.39 28.95 16.58
C ALA A 26 25.87 30.17 17.36
N GLU A 27 25.45 29.95 18.60
CA GLU A 27 25.20 31.05 19.55
C GLU A 27 26.18 31.03 20.72
N ASN A 28 26.90 29.92 21.00
CA ASN A 28 27.70 29.78 22.23
C ASN A 28 29.11 29.17 22.03
N GLY A 29 29.80 29.44 20.93
CA GLY A 29 31.19 29.00 20.72
C GLY A 29 31.40 27.50 20.47
N PHE A 30 30.33 26.69 20.46
CA PHE A 30 30.37 25.28 20.02
C PHE A 30 30.03 25.17 18.53
N THR A 31 30.95 24.59 17.76
CA THR A 31 30.74 24.28 16.33
C THR A 31 29.86 23.05 16.19
N TYR A 32 28.58 23.23 15.89
CA TYR A 32 27.70 22.14 15.47
C TYR A 32 27.74 21.96 13.94
N LYS A 33 27.51 20.73 13.47
CA LYS A 33 27.41 20.43 12.02
C LYS A 33 26.29 21.25 11.39
N GLU A 34 26.55 21.83 10.21
CA GLU A 34 25.52 22.56 9.46
C GLU A 34 24.35 21.64 9.14
N THR A 35 23.14 22.07 9.52
CA THR A 35 21.91 21.32 9.24
C THR A 35 21.04 22.09 8.26
N HIS A 36 20.42 21.36 7.36
CA HIS A 36 19.45 21.95 6.44
C HIS A 36 18.06 21.90 7.07
N VAL A 37 17.42 23.05 7.20
CA VAL A 37 16.06 23.19 7.74
C VAL A 37 15.13 23.74 6.67
N TRP A 38 13.98 23.10 6.50
CA TRP A 38 12.92 23.58 5.63
C TRP A 38 12.11 24.67 6.33
N ARG A 39 12.16 25.89 5.82
CA ARG A 39 11.29 26.98 6.23
C ARG A 39 9.95 26.93 5.52
N ARG A 40 8.90 27.29 6.25
CA ARG A 40 7.55 27.46 5.73
C ARG A 40 7.53 28.58 4.68
N PRO A 41 6.63 28.53 3.68
CA PRO A 41 6.47 29.62 2.73
C PRO A 41 6.07 30.91 3.45
N VAL A 42 6.54 32.04 2.92
CA VAL A 42 6.27 33.38 3.47
C VAL A 42 4.77 33.69 3.40
N VAL A 43 4.12 33.29 2.30
CA VAL A 43 2.68 33.39 2.12
C VAL A 43 2.06 32.01 2.34
N SER A 44 1.13 31.93 3.29
CA SER A 44 0.44 30.67 3.59
C SER A 44 -0.42 30.21 2.42
N LYS A 45 -0.59 28.88 2.29
CA LYS A 45 -1.42 28.26 1.25
C LYS A 45 -2.85 28.81 1.21
N ARG A 46 -3.44 29.10 2.38
CA ARG A 46 -4.80 29.66 2.48
C ARG A 46 -4.85 31.07 1.89
N VAL A 47 -3.90 31.92 2.26
CA VAL A 47 -3.85 33.30 1.79
C VAL A 47 -3.60 33.37 0.29
N GLY A 48 -2.67 32.58 -0.24
CA GLY A 48 -2.46 32.47 -1.69
C GLY A 48 -3.72 32.04 -2.44
N LYS A 49 -4.46 31.05 -1.94
CA LYS A 49 -5.75 30.62 -2.54
C LYS A 49 -6.82 31.72 -2.52
N VAL A 50 -6.85 32.56 -1.48
CA VAL A 50 -7.80 33.68 -1.40
C VAL A 50 -7.46 34.74 -2.46
N LEU A 51 -6.18 35.13 -2.56
CA LEU A 51 -5.72 36.09 -3.56
C LEU A 51 -5.96 35.59 -4.99
N ARG A 52 -5.67 34.30 -5.25
CA ARG A 52 -6.00 33.64 -6.51
C ARG A 52 -7.50 33.71 -6.85
N LYS A 53 -8.37 33.43 -5.89
CA LYS A 53 -9.83 33.51 -6.08
C LYS A 53 -10.28 34.94 -6.35
N GLN A 54 -9.65 35.92 -5.72
CA GLN A 54 -9.93 37.33 -5.95
C GLN A 54 -9.52 37.74 -7.37
N ALA A 55 -8.30 37.42 -7.81
CA ALA A 55 -7.85 37.68 -9.18
C ALA A 55 -8.76 37.02 -10.25
N LEU A 56 -9.26 35.81 -9.99
CA LEU A 56 -10.24 35.15 -10.87
C LEU A 56 -11.59 35.89 -10.94
N ARG A 57 -12.04 36.49 -9.83
CA ARG A 57 -13.27 37.29 -9.80
C ARG A 57 -13.10 38.62 -10.51
N ASP A 58 -11.93 39.22 -10.35
CA ASP A 58 -11.60 40.54 -10.90
C ASP A 58 -11.14 40.47 -12.37
N GLY A 59 -11.01 39.26 -12.94
CA GLY A 59 -10.56 39.05 -14.32
C GLY A 59 -9.06 39.27 -14.55
N THR A 60 -8.27 39.39 -13.48
CA THR A 60 -6.82 39.67 -13.51
C THR A 60 -5.95 38.42 -13.37
N TYR A 61 -6.53 37.24 -13.60
CA TYR A 61 -5.79 35.98 -13.63
C TYR A 61 -5.07 35.83 -14.97
N GLY A 62 -3.75 35.62 -14.95
CA GLY A 62 -2.92 35.55 -16.16
C GLY A 62 -1.89 36.68 -16.25
N THR A 63 -2.21 37.84 -15.68
CA THR A 63 -1.36 39.03 -15.66
C THR A 63 -1.12 39.43 -14.21
N PHE A 64 0.14 39.54 -13.80
CA PHE A 64 0.50 40.07 -12.48
C PHE A 64 1.27 41.37 -12.63
N ASP A 65 0.70 42.45 -12.09
CA ASP A 65 1.37 43.74 -12.05
C ASP A 65 2.15 43.87 -10.74
N VAL A 66 3.48 43.97 -10.86
CA VAL A 66 4.39 44.09 -9.71
C VAL A 66 4.20 45.41 -8.98
N THR A 67 3.81 46.47 -9.69
CA THR A 67 3.69 47.83 -9.14
C THR A 67 2.44 47.99 -8.28
N THR A 68 1.29 47.53 -8.77
CA THR A 68 0.02 47.59 -8.04
C THR A 68 -0.21 46.37 -7.15
N GLY A 69 0.50 45.26 -7.40
CA GLY A 69 0.28 43.97 -6.75
C GLY A 69 -1.05 43.32 -7.12
N VAL A 70 -1.67 43.78 -8.22
CA VAL A 70 -2.95 43.27 -8.71
C VAL A 70 -2.71 42.11 -9.68
N GLY A 71 -3.56 41.10 -9.56
CA GLY A 71 -3.57 39.94 -10.44
C GLY A 71 -2.93 38.69 -9.85
N TRP A 72 -2.84 37.67 -10.68
CA TRP A 72 -2.28 36.37 -10.28
C TRP A 72 -1.61 35.69 -11.47
N ASP A 73 -0.34 35.33 -11.31
CA ASP A 73 0.43 34.62 -12.31
C ASP A 73 0.11 33.11 -12.28
N PRO A 74 -0.32 32.50 -13.41
CA PRO A 74 -0.56 31.06 -13.51
C PRO A 74 0.65 30.19 -13.13
N LEU A 75 1.88 30.69 -13.30
CA LEU A 75 3.11 29.97 -12.93
C LEU A 75 3.21 29.71 -11.42
N TRP A 76 2.44 30.45 -10.61
CA TRP A 76 2.39 30.27 -9.16
C TRP A 76 1.48 29.11 -8.74
N ASP A 77 0.68 28.57 -9.65
CA ASP A 77 -0.20 27.43 -9.37
C ASP A 77 0.55 26.09 -9.52
N PRO A 78 0.77 25.34 -8.42
CA PRO A 78 1.51 24.08 -8.47
C PRO A 78 0.76 22.96 -9.23
N VAL A 79 -0.53 23.15 -9.50
CA VAL A 79 -1.38 22.20 -10.24
C VAL A 79 -1.20 22.35 -11.76
N LEU A 80 -0.83 23.55 -12.23
CA LEU A 80 -0.63 23.83 -13.65
C LEU A 80 0.78 23.47 -14.12
N MET A 81 1.72 23.23 -13.20
CA MET A 81 3.05 22.74 -13.52
C MET A 81 3.00 21.26 -13.93
N PRO A 82 3.32 20.93 -15.19
CA PRO A 82 3.01 19.62 -15.80
C PRO A 82 3.68 18.41 -15.15
N ASN A 83 4.72 18.62 -14.33
CA ASN A 83 5.56 17.55 -13.79
C ASN A 83 5.57 17.44 -12.26
N GLN A 84 4.88 18.31 -11.53
CA GLN A 84 5.08 18.39 -10.07
C GLN A 84 4.24 17.38 -9.27
N PHE A 85 3.13 16.92 -9.84
CA PHE A 85 2.30 15.88 -9.23
C PHE A 85 1.79 14.93 -10.32
N LYS A 86 2.54 13.85 -10.60
CA LYS A 86 1.99 12.64 -11.27
C LYS A 86 0.97 11.90 -10.37
N VAL A 87 0.34 12.60 -9.44
CA VAL A 87 -0.71 12.08 -8.59
C VAL A 87 -2.00 12.58 -9.19
N SER A 88 -2.54 11.81 -10.14
CA SER A 88 -3.88 12.09 -10.61
C SER A 88 -4.80 12.09 -9.39
N ARG A 89 -5.54 13.19 -9.19
CA ARG A 89 -6.39 13.41 -8.00
C ARG A 89 -7.37 12.26 -7.78
N TYR A 90 -7.79 11.65 -8.89
CA TYR A 90 -8.32 10.31 -8.96
C TYR A 90 -7.14 9.47 -9.40
N GLY A 91 -6.47 8.73 -8.50
CA GLY A 91 -5.39 7.81 -8.89
C GLY A 91 -5.84 7.12 -10.17
N ARG A 92 -5.03 7.16 -11.25
CA ARG A 92 -5.38 6.73 -12.62
C ARG A 92 -6.39 5.61 -12.49
N MET A 93 -7.54 5.62 -13.17
CA MET A 93 -8.56 4.56 -13.04
C MET A 93 -7.90 3.19 -13.27
N GLN A 94 -7.30 2.67 -12.20
CA GLN A 94 -6.53 1.46 -12.19
C GLN A 94 -7.57 0.41 -11.92
N PRO A 95 -7.54 -0.72 -12.65
CA PRO A 95 -8.41 -1.82 -12.31
C PRO A 95 -8.21 -2.15 -10.83
N LYS A 96 -9.31 -2.24 -10.09
CA LYS A 96 -9.26 -2.58 -8.67
C LYS A 96 -8.52 -3.91 -8.50
N LYS A 97 -7.72 -4.01 -7.45
CA LYS A 97 -7.15 -5.30 -7.04
C LYS A 97 -8.31 -6.25 -6.75
N LYS A 98 -8.40 -7.35 -7.49
CA LYS A 98 -9.36 -8.44 -7.23
C LYS A 98 -9.14 -9.03 -5.83
N THR A 99 -10.20 -9.52 -5.19
CA THR A 99 -10.07 -10.17 -3.88
C THR A 99 -9.25 -11.46 -3.99
N SER A 100 -8.73 -11.99 -2.87
CA SER A 100 -7.97 -13.25 -2.91
C SER A 100 -8.77 -14.40 -3.54
N ARG A 101 -10.07 -14.49 -3.21
CA ARG A 101 -10.99 -15.52 -3.73
C ARG A 101 -11.25 -15.41 -5.23
N GLU A 102 -11.28 -14.20 -5.76
CA GLU A 102 -11.45 -13.93 -7.20
C GLU A 102 -10.18 -14.29 -7.99
N ARG A 103 -9.00 -14.02 -7.41
CA ARG A 103 -7.72 -14.34 -8.05
C ARG A 103 -7.49 -15.85 -8.17
N THR A 104 -7.89 -16.63 -7.16
CA THR A 104 -7.67 -18.09 -7.10
C THR A 104 -8.92 -18.91 -7.49
N ARG A 105 -9.92 -18.29 -8.13
CA ARG A 105 -11.17 -18.99 -8.49
C ARG A 105 -10.93 -20.06 -9.55
N GLU A 106 -10.16 -19.74 -10.58
CA GLU A 106 -9.85 -20.64 -11.70
C GLU A 106 -8.99 -21.81 -11.24
N GLU A 107 -7.93 -21.55 -10.48
CA GLU A 107 -7.07 -22.60 -9.90
C GLU A 107 -7.85 -23.58 -9.02
N ARG A 108 -8.81 -23.07 -8.22
CA ARG A 108 -9.69 -23.93 -7.41
C ARG A 108 -10.61 -24.79 -8.28
N ALA A 109 -11.14 -24.25 -9.38
CA ALA A 109 -11.99 -25.01 -10.30
C ALA A 109 -11.20 -26.14 -10.96
N GLN A 110 -10.01 -25.84 -11.50
CA GLN A 110 -9.11 -26.84 -12.10
C GLN A 110 -8.74 -27.96 -11.10
N LYS A 111 -8.48 -27.60 -9.83
CA LYS A 111 -8.21 -28.58 -8.78
C LYS A 111 -9.41 -29.49 -8.51
N ILE A 112 -10.64 -28.96 -8.59
CA ILE A 112 -11.85 -29.75 -8.43
C ILE A 112 -12.03 -30.70 -9.61
N GLU A 113 -11.84 -30.22 -10.84
CA GLU A 113 -11.95 -31.04 -12.06
C GLU A 113 -10.97 -32.22 -12.03
N LYS A 114 -9.68 -31.96 -11.74
CA LYS A 114 -8.68 -33.02 -11.61
C LYS A 114 -9.00 -34.04 -10.50
N ASN A 115 -9.63 -33.58 -9.41
CA ASN A 115 -10.07 -34.48 -8.34
C ASN A 115 -11.27 -35.33 -8.76
N LEU A 116 -12.13 -34.83 -9.65
CA LEU A 116 -13.27 -35.58 -10.18
C LEU A 116 -12.83 -36.63 -11.19
N GLU A 117 -11.86 -36.31 -12.06
CA GLU A 117 -11.26 -37.27 -13.00
C GLU A 117 -10.64 -38.46 -12.27
N THR A 118 -9.80 -38.20 -11.27
CA THR A 118 -9.10 -39.26 -10.49
C THR A 118 -9.97 -39.91 -9.41
N ARG A 119 -11.28 -39.61 -9.37
CA ARG A 119 -12.16 -40.05 -8.28
C ARG A 119 -12.46 -41.54 -8.34
N LEU A 120 -12.73 -42.06 -9.54
CA LEU A 120 -13.08 -43.47 -9.73
C LEU A 120 -11.90 -44.37 -9.36
N ASP A 121 -10.72 -44.07 -9.88
CA ASP A 121 -9.48 -44.81 -9.57
C ASP A 121 -9.21 -44.87 -8.07
N LYS A 122 -9.34 -43.75 -7.35
CA LYS A 122 -9.18 -43.71 -5.89
C LYS A 122 -10.22 -44.53 -5.14
N MET A 123 -11.43 -44.63 -5.67
CA MET A 123 -12.45 -45.50 -5.08
C MET A 123 -12.09 -46.96 -5.29
N GLU A 124 -11.65 -47.35 -6.49
CA GLU A 124 -11.20 -48.71 -6.79
C GLU A 124 -10.00 -49.11 -5.91
N GLU A 125 -8.99 -48.25 -5.81
CA GLU A 125 -7.85 -48.43 -4.91
C GLU A 125 -8.31 -48.61 -3.45
N TYR A 126 -9.26 -47.79 -3.00
CA TYR A 126 -9.80 -47.88 -1.64
C TYR A 126 -10.50 -49.23 -1.39
N TYR A 127 -11.32 -49.70 -2.33
CA TYR A 127 -12.02 -50.98 -2.20
C TYR A 127 -11.05 -52.17 -2.28
N ALA A 128 -10.09 -52.16 -3.21
CA ALA A 128 -9.04 -53.17 -3.31
C ALA A 128 -8.23 -53.27 -2.01
N ASN A 129 -7.81 -52.12 -1.45
CA ASN A 129 -7.12 -52.08 -0.16
C ASN A 129 -7.99 -52.61 0.99
N LYS A 130 -9.29 -52.34 0.96
CA LYS A 130 -10.22 -52.86 1.96
C LYS A 130 -10.37 -54.38 1.86
N GLU A 131 -10.32 -54.94 0.66
CA GLU A 131 -10.39 -56.39 0.43
C GLU A 131 -9.10 -57.10 0.85
N THR A 132 -7.93 -56.56 0.50
CA THR A 132 -6.65 -57.12 0.97
C THR A 132 -6.55 -57.09 2.49
N LEU A 133 -7.02 -56.03 3.14
CA LEU A 133 -7.09 -55.95 4.60
C LEU A 133 -8.10 -56.91 5.25
N LYS A 134 -9.14 -57.35 4.50
CA LYS A 134 -10.11 -58.35 4.98
C LYS A 134 -9.56 -59.78 4.89
N VAL A 135 -8.66 -60.05 3.93
CA VAL A 135 -7.93 -61.32 3.86
C VAL A 135 -6.98 -61.36 5.07
N LYS A 136 -7.53 -61.78 6.20
CA LYS A 136 -6.74 -62.11 7.39
C LYS A 136 -5.94 -63.35 7.03
N ASP A 137 -4.62 -63.25 7.12
CA ASP A 137 -3.75 -64.42 7.10
C ASP A 137 -4.26 -65.43 8.14
N THR A 138 -4.85 -66.53 7.67
CA THR A 138 -5.32 -67.63 8.52
C THR A 138 -4.18 -68.53 9.00
N SER A 139 -2.96 -68.25 8.52
CA SER A 139 -1.74 -68.98 8.87
C SER A 139 -1.49 -68.93 10.38
N PHE A 140 -0.93 -70.03 10.89
CA PHE A 140 -0.59 -70.15 12.31
C PHE A 140 0.34 -69.03 12.77
N GLU A 141 1.30 -68.64 11.92
CA GLU A 141 2.27 -67.59 12.23
C GLU A 141 1.63 -66.20 12.36
N ALA A 142 0.62 -65.88 11.55
CA ALA A 142 -0.13 -64.64 11.66
C ALA A 142 -1.00 -64.60 12.93
N LYS A 143 -1.66 -65.73 13.26
CA LYS A 143 -2.38 -65.88 14.53
C LYS A 143 -1.45 -65.77 15.74
N TYR A 144 -0.26 -66.38 15.67
CA TYR A 144 0.76 -66.31 16.72
C TYR A 144 1.30 -64.88 16.90
N LYS A 145 1.65 -64.17 15.82
CA LYS A 145 2.05 -62.76 15.85
C LYS A 145 0.94 -61.84 16.38
N GLN A 146 -0.33 -62.12 16.05
CA GLN A 146 -1.48 -61.39 16.57
C GLN A 146 -1.66 -61.61 18.08
N MET A 147 -1.55 -62.86 18.56
CA MET A 147 -1.58 -63.20 19.99
C MET A 147 -0.46 -62.50 20.78
N MET A 148 0.77 -62.49 20.25
CA MET A 148 1.91 -61.81 20.88
C MET A 148 1.75 -60.29 20.92
N ARG A 149 1.12 -59.68 19.89
CA ARG A 149 0.80 -58.25 19.88
C ARG A 149 -0.34 -57.87 20.85
N SER A 150 -1.33 -58.74 21.03
CA SER A 150 -2.41 -58.50 22.01
C SER A 150 -1.98 -58.74 23.46
N GLY A 151 -1.01 -59.62 23.70
CA GLY A 151 -0.46 -59.88 25.04
C GLY A 151 0.38 -58.72 25.62
N ALA A 152 0.96 -57.87 24.77
CA ALA A 152 1.81 -56.75 25.19
C ALA A 152 1.03 -55.47 25.55
N ARG A 153 -0.30 -55.42 25.34
CA ARG A 153 -1.13 -54.21 25.57
C ARG A 153 -2.01 -54.26 26.83
N GLY A 154 -1.89 -55.31 27.63
CA GLY A 154 -2.51 -55.45 28.96
C GLY A 154 -1.53 -55.19 30.09
N GLY A 155 -0.93 -54.00 30.15
CA GLY A 155 -0.22 -53.52 31.35
C GLY A 155 -1.23 -52.87 32.31
N PRO A 156 -1.16 -53.14 33.63
CA PRO A 156 -2.12 -52.61 34.60
C PRO A 156 -1.86 -51.11 34.81
N GLY A 157 -2.77 -50.28 34.32
CA GLY A 157 -2.79 -48.84 34.56
C GLY A 157 -4.17 -48.44 35.07
N GLY A 158 -4.48 -48.88 36.29
CA GLY A 158 -5.73 -48.60 36.98
C GLY A 158 -5.52 -48.63 38.49
N ALA A 159 -5.01 -47.53 39.03
CA ALA A 159 -5.24 -47.00 40.37
C ALA A 159 -4.77 -45.53 40.38
#